data_AF-A0A7C3QEL7-F1
#
_entry.id   AF-A0A7C3QEL7-F1
#
_cell.length_a   1.000
_cell.length_b   1.000
_cell.length_c   1.000
_cell.angle_alpha   90.00
_cell.angle_beta   90.00
_cell.angle_gamma   90.00
#
_symmetry.space_group_name_H-M   'P 1'
#
loop_
_entity.id
_entity.type
_entity.pdbx_description
1 polymer ?
#
loop_
_entity_poly.entity_id
_entity_poly.type
_entity_poly.pdbx_seq_one_letter_code
_entity_poly.pdbx_strand_id
1 'polypeptide(L)'
;MQITEYPNFDLLEGHVPAVIQDYETGEVLMIGYMNPEAWEATIFTKKVHYYSRKKRRIWLKGEQSGHYQFVKQVFMNCDRTSLLIKVEQIKGACDLGFKSCFYRTLEDGQWVTVETRVFNPQDAYGKNFSENITLGIPSGSLEKMTFNLLRLAGYEIERESDRLYQPVVENEPTIKLLMARANELPTLVAQGDLDAAITGIDVVMETGNTVRIVSDLGYNKLGLGPVVLAFAAPVEKKIQHLADLENARIATAYPHLTQKFLHQNAISVEKIIPSMGATEGKVPLIADIIVDLVETGATLKANGLKPLWGICETTVHFITSNEAWGYTWKRRSMEKIANKLEEAARKLPRNPKKLLELNVLSSCKSVSKA
;
A
#
# COMPACT_ATOMS: atom_id res chain seq x y z
N MET A 1 36.38 29.11 2.87
CA MET A 1 37.20 28.14 2.12
C MET A 1 36.75 28.21 0.68
N GLN A 2 37.65 28.46 -0.27
CA GLN A 2 37.30 28.55 -1.69
C GLN A 2 37.56 27.19 -2.34
N ILE A 3 36.51 26.55 -2.86
CA ILE A 3 36.63 25.28 -3.58
C ILE A 3 37.11 25.60 -5.00
N THR A 4 38.22 25.00 -5.42
CA THR A 4 38.82 25.24 -6.74
C THR A 4 38.28 24.29 -7.80
N GLU A 5 37.83 23.10 -7.41
CA GLU A 5 37.24 22.09 -8.30
C GLU A 5 36.02 21.44 -7.67
N TYR A 6 34.97 21.28 -8.47
CA TYR A 6 33.70 20.67 -8.08
C TYR A 6 33.52 19.29 -8.70
N PRO A 7 32.72 18.41 -8.06
CA PRO A 7 32.25 17.18 -8.69
C PRO A 7 31.55 17.48 -10.01
N ASN A 8 31.74 16.61 -10.99
CA ASN A 8 31.11 16.74 -12.29
C ASN A 8 29.72 16.09 -12.28
N PHE A 9 28.69 16.92 -12.11
CA PHE A 9 27.30 16.47 -12.06
C PHE A 9 26.67 16.25 -13.45
N ASP A 10 27.30 16.73 -14.53
CA ASP A 10 26.72 16.72 -15.88
C ASP A 10 26.70 15.32 -16.51
N LEU A 11 27.61 14.44 -16.11
CA LEU A 11 27.80 13.12 -16.74
C LEU A 11 26.86 12.03 -16.21
N LEU A 12 26.18 12.25 -15.07
CA LEU A 12 25.39 11.24 -14.36
C LEU A 12 24.00 11.77 -13.98
N GLU A 13 23.33 12.40 -14.95
CA GLU A 13 21.96 12.93 -14.80
C GLU A 13 21.81 13.90 -13.61
N GLY A 14 22.84 14.69 -13.29
CA GLY A 14 22.81 15.65 -12.18
C GLY A 14 23.20 15.08 -10.81
N HIS A 15 23.73 13.85 -10.73
CA HIS A 15 24.05 13.21 -9.45
C HIS A 15 25.38 12.45 -9.48
N VAL A 16 26.20 12.59 -8.43
CA VAL A 16 27.40 11.77 -8.25
C VAL A 16 27.21 10.76 -7.11
N PRO A 17 27.62 9.49 -7.26
CA PRO A 17 27.73 8.56 -6.13
C PRO A 17 28.81 9.00 -5.14
N ALA A 18 28.51 8.84 -3.86
CA ALA A 18 29.42 9.05 -2.75
C ALA A 18 29.54 7.75 -1.94
N VAL A 19 30.74 7.14 -1.98
CA VAL A 19 31.12 6.04 -1.11
C VAL A 19 31.47 6.62 0.26
N ILE A 20 30.85 6.09 1.30
CA ILE A 20 31.02 6.56 2.66
C ILE A 20 31.82 5.54 3.42
N GLN A 21 32.91 5.99 4.03
CA GLN A 21 33.86 5.13 4.71
C GLN A 21 34.06 5.63 6.13
N ASP A 22 34.14 4.72 7.08
CA ASP A 22 34.54 5.03 8.45
C ASP A 22 35.99 5.53 8.46
N TYR A 23 36.21 6.69 9.07
CA TYR A 23 37.51 7.37 8.98
C TYR A 23 38.64 6.67 9.75
N GLU A 24 38.32 5.86 10.76
CA GLU A 24 39.30 5.14 11.59
C GLU A 24 39.59 3.76 11.03
N THR A 25 38.54 3.00 10.72
CA THR A 25 38.64 1.58 10.36
C THR A 25 38.81 1.34 8.87
N GLY A 26 38.45 2.33 8.03
CA GLY A 26 38.41 2.14 6.58
C GLY A 26 37.23 1.27 6.10
N GLU A 27 36.32 0.89 6.99
CA GLU A 27 35.13 0.12 6.65
C GLU A 27 34.19 0.94 5.74
N VAL A 28 33.72 0.36 4.64
CA VAL A 28 32.71 1.00 3.79
C VAL A 28 31.36 0.90 4.48
N LEU A 29 30.76 2.04 4.80
CA LEU A 29 29.51 2.14 5.56
C LEU A 29 28.27 2.15 4.67
N MET A 30 28.29 2.91 3.58
CA MET A 30 27.16 2.98 2.64
C MET A 30 27.56 3.68 1.34
N ILE A 31 26.67 3.63 0.34
CA ILE A 31 26.73 4.47 -0.84
C ILE A 31 25.48 5.36 -0.86
N GLY A 32 25.69 6.65 -1.08
CA GLY A 32 24.62 7.60 -1.35
C GLY A 32 24.85 8.35 -2.65
N TYR A 33 23.88 9.17 -3.06
CA TYR A 33 24.03 10.06 -4.21
C TYR A 33 23.95 11.51 -3.74
N MET A 34 24.71 12.39 -4.37
CA MET A 34 24.69 13.83 -4.12
C MET A 34 24.38 14.55 -5.42
N ASN A 35 23.53 15.56 -5.36
CA ASN A 35 23.40 16.60 -6.38
C ASN A 35 24.19 17.85 -5.92
N PRO A 36 24.25 18.93 -6.72
CA PRO A 36 25.00 20.14 -6.34
C PRO A 36 24.62 20.69 -4.96
N GLU A 37 23.32 20.76 -4.65
CA GLU A 37 22.83 21.32 -3.39
C GLU A 37 23.19 20.43 -2.19
N ALA A 38 23.11 19.10 -2.33
CA ALA A 38 23.52 18.17 -1.29
C ALA A 38 25.04 18.23 -1.04
N TRP A 39 25.84 18.42 -2.09
CA TRP A 39 27.28 18.65 -1.98
C TRP A 39 27.58 19.93 -1.20
N GLU A 40 26.98 21.05 -1.59
CA GLU A 40 27.18 22.34 -0.92
C GLU A 40 26.77 22.28 0.56
N ALA A 41 25.61 21.70 0.85
CA ALA A 41 25.15 21.48 2.23
C ALA A 41 26.13 20.60 3.03
N THR A 42 26.70 19.57 2.41
CA THR A 42 27.70 18.71 3.04
C THR A 42 28.97 19.47 3.41
N ILE A 43 29.50 20.27 2.49
CA ILE A 43 30.72 21.04 2.71
C ILE A 43 30.53 22.13 3.76
N PHE A 44 29.37 22.80 3.74
CA PHE A 44 29.02 23.87 4.66
C PHE A 44 28.78 23.34 6.09
N THR A 45 27.95 22.32 6.24
CA THR A 45 27.54 21.82 7.57
C THR A 45 28.54 20.86 8.20
N LYS A 46 29.49 20.33 7.41
CA LYS A 46 30.37 19.21 7.78
C LYS A 46 29.62 17.94 8.19
N LYS A 47 28.36 17.80 7.77
CA LYS A 47 27.55 16.60 7.92
C LYS A 47 27.10 16.12 6.55
N VAL A 48 27.06 14.80 6.34
CA VAL A 48 26.71 14.26 5.03
C VAL A 48 25.23 14.49 4.71
N HIS A 49 24.99 15.16 3.58
CA HIS A 49 23.69 15.34 2.95
C HIS A 49 23.63 14.53 1.66
N TYR A 50 22.54 13.81 1.46
CA TYR A 50 22.29 13.05 0.24
C TYR A 50 21.13 13.64 -0.54
N TYR A 51 21.11 13.39 -1.83
CA TYR A 51 19.94 13.61 -2.66
C TYR A 51 19.19 12.30 -2.89
N SER A 52 17.93 12.26 -2.45
CA SER A 52 17.05 11.13 -2.73
C SER A 52 16.47 11.26 -4.13
N ARG A 53 17.08 10.59 -5.11
CA ARG A 53 16.57 10.57 -6.51
C ARG A 53 15.08 10.21 -6.62
N LYS A 54 14.61 9.32 -5.75
CA LYS A 54 13.19 8.88 -5.72
C LYS A 54 12.24 9.87 -5.04
N LYS A 55 12.67 10.58 -3.99
CA LYS A 55 11.84 11.59 -3.31
C LYS A 55 12.06 13.01 -3.85
N ARG A 56 13.04 13.17 -4.75
CA ARG A 56 13.47 14.44 -5.35
C ARG A 56 13.73 15.53 -4.31
N ARG A 57 14.42 15.16 -3.22
CA ARG A 57 14.74 16.06 -2.10
C ARG A 57 16.09 15.72 -1.48
N ILE A 58 16.69 16.72 -0.84
CA ILE A 58 17.88 16.58 0.01
C ILE A 58 17.48 15.93 1.35
N TRP A 59 18.39 15.17 1.94
CA TRP A 59 18.24 14.53 3.24
C TRP A 59 19.56 14.54 4.01
N LEU A 60 19.51 15.03 5.25
CA LEU A 60 20.63 14.99 6.19
C LEU A 60 20.68 13.64 6.89
N LYS A 61 21.79 12.90 6.75
CA LYS A 61 21.96 11.61 7.44
C LYS A 61 21.91 11.80 8.94
N GLY A 62 21.03 11.05 9.60
CA GLY A 62 20.87 11.09 11.06
C GLY A 62 19.93 12.19 11.56
N GLU A 63 19.27 12.95 10.68
CA GLU A 63 18.27 13.96 11.08
C GLU A 63 17.16 13.40 11.97
N GLN A 64 16.69 12.19 11.68
CA GLN A 64 15.66 11.50 12.46
C GLN A 64 16.24 10.69 13.63
N SER A 65 17.28 9.89 13.38
CA SER A 65 17.83 8.95 14.37
C SER A 65 18.88 9.54 15.32
N GLY A 66 19.37 10.75 15.05
CA GLY A 66 20.56 11.31 15.69
C GLY A 66 21.89 10.66 15.28
N HIS A 67 21.87 9.66 14.39
CA HIS A 67 23.05 8.91 13.94
C HIS A 67 23.74 9.63 12.77
N TYR A 68 24.27 10.82 13.05
CA TYR A 68 24.91 11.70 12.07
C TYR A 68 26.23 11.12 11.52
N GLN A 69 26.58 11.57 10.31
CA GLN A 69 27.87 11.33 9.66
C GLN A 69 28.63 12.65 9.57
N PHE A 70 29.70 12.81 10.35
CA PHE A 70 30.53 14.01 10.31
C PHE A 70 31.68 13.83 9.32
N VAL A 71 31.81 14.77 8.39
CA VAL A 71 32.83 14.72 7.34
C VAL A 71 34.21 14.98 7.93
N LYS A 72 35.13 14.03 7.72
CA LYS A 72 36.55 14.17 8.10
C LYS A 72 37.42 14.43 6.88
N GLN A 73 37.23 13.67 5.81
CA GLN A 73 37.98 13.82 4.57
C GLN A 73 37.08 13.56 3.36
N VAL A 74 37.38 14.22 2.24
CA VAL A 74 36.69 14.04 0.97
C VAL A 74 37.73 13.80 -0.12
N PHE A 75 37.54 12.75 -0.90
CA PHE A 75 38.31 12.41 -2.08
C PHE A 75 37.38 12.38 -3.28
N MET A 76 37.92 12.70 -4.44
CA MET A 76 37.21 12.72 -5.72
C MET A 76 38.02 11.89 -6.71
N ASN A 77 37.36 11.07 -7.51
CA ASN A 77 38.05 10.27 -8.53
C ASN A 77 38.54 11.14 -9.70
N CYS A 78 39.33 10.55 -10.61
CA CYS A 78 40.03 11.28 -11.67
C CYS A 78 39.10 11.98 -12.68
N ASP A 79 37.91 11.45 -12.95
CA ASP A 79 36.92 12.07 -13.85
C ASP A 79 35.88 12.94 -13.12
N ARG A 80 36.01 13.07 -11.79
CA ARG A 80 35.15 13.86 -10.89
C ARG A 80 33.70 13.37 -10.81
N THR A 81 33.40 12.16 -11.26
CA THR A 81 32.04 11.59 -11.25
C THR A 81 31.71 10.79 -9.98
N SER A 82 32.66 10.58 -9.07
CA SER A 82 32.40 9.90 -7.79
C SER A 82 33.22 10.46 -6.64
N LEU A 83 32.68 10.31 -5.43
CA LEU A 83 33.28 10.76 -4.19
C LEU A 83 33.57 9.59 -3.26
N LEU A 84 34.66 9.70 -2.51
CA LEU A 84 34.89 8.93 -1.29
C LEU A 84 34.92 9.91 -0.12
N ILE A 85 33.96 9.78 0.80
CA ILE A 85 33.83 10.64 1.96
C ILE A 85 34.13 9.80 3.19
N LYS A 86 35.22 10.14 3.89
CA LYS A 86 35.53 9.56 5.19
C LYS A 86 34.78 10.31 6.28
N VAL A 87 34.06 9.58 7.10
CA VAL A 87 33.18 10.12 8.14
C VAL A 87 33.45 9.53 9.49
N GLU A 88 33.22 10.32 10.52
CA GLU A 88 32.94 9.82 11.87
C GLU A 88 31.44 9.54 11.96
N GLN A 89 31.08 8.26 12.12
CA GLN A 89 29.71 7.79 12.18
C GLN A 89 29.25 7.68 13.64
N ILE A 90 28.17 8.37 14.01
CA ILE A 90 27.50 8.08 15.28
C ILE A 90 26.74 6.75 15.14
N LYS A 91 27.04 5.78 16.01
CA LYS A 91 26.40 4.44 16.05
C LYS A 91 26.45 3.73 14.70
N GLY A 92 25.34 3.65 13.97
CA GLY A 92 25.26 2.90 12.72
C GLY A 92 24.77 3.72 11.53
N ALA A 93 25.33 3.44 10.36
CA ALA A 93 24.92 4.05 9.10
C ALA A 93 23.60 3.44 8.59
N CYS A 94 23.36 2.16 8.85
CA CYS A 94 22.20 1.43 8.35
C CYS A 94 20.94 1.71 9.17
N ASP A 95 19.81 1.92 8.51
CA ASP A 95 18.51 2.08 9.17
C ASP A 95 18.04 0.82 9.91
N LEU A 96 18.63 -0.34 9.60
CA LEU A 96 18.34 -1.61 10.25
C LEU A 96 19.20 -1.87 11.50
N GLY A 97 19.98 -0.89 11.95
CA GLY A 97 20.72 -0.99 13.23
C GLY A 97 22.17 -1.43 13.10
N PHE A 98 22.64 -1.73 11.90
CA PHE A 98 24.02 -2.16 11.63
C PHE A 98 24.96 -0.98 11.43
N LYS A 99 26.25 -1.23 11.64
CA LYS A 99 27.28 -0.20 11.45
C LYS A 99 27.36 0.16 9.97
N SER A 100 27.43 -0.86 9.11
CA SER A 100 27.40 -0.73 7.66
C SER A 100 26.05 -1.13 7.06
N CYS A 101 25.69 -0.54 5.92
CA CYS A 101 24.63 -1.03 5.04
C CYS A 101 25.02 -2.35 4.34
N PHE A 102 26.30 -2.74 4.41
CA PHE A 102 26.85 -3.97 3.83
C PHE A 102 26.92 -5.12 4.84
N TYR A 103 25.92 -5.23 5.72
CA TYR A 103 25.86 -6.20 6.83
C TYR A 103 25.51 -7.64 6.43
N ARG A 104 25.32 -7.93 5.13
CA ARG A 104 25.01 -9.28 4.62
C ARG A 104 26.06 -9.74 3.61
N THR A 105 26.30 -11.05 3.61
CA THR A 105 27.10 -11.76 2.60
C THR A 105 26.25 -12.78 1.86
N LEU A 106 26.69 -13.22 0.69
CA LEU A 106 26.04 -14.28 -0.09
C LEU A 106 26.73 -15.62 0.19
N GLU A 107 26.03 -16.53 0.85
CA GLU A 107 26.47 -17.89 1.19
C GLU A 107 25.45 -18.89 0.65
N ASP A 108 25.90 -19.87 -0.15
CA ASP A 108 25.04 -20.92 -0.74
C ASP A 108 23.77 -20.38 -1.45
N GLY A 109 23.89 -19.23 -2.11
CA GLY A 109 22.78 -18.58 -2.81
C GLY A 109 21.80 -17.83 -1.89
N GLN A 110 22.07 -17.78 -0.59
CA GLN A 110 21.28 -17.07 0.41
C GLN A 110 22.03 -15.88 1.01
N TRP A 111 21.31 -14.81 1.32
CA TRP A 111 21.88 -13.64 1.97
C TRP A 111 21.89 -13.83 3.49
N VAL A 112 23.07 -13.97 4.08
CA VAL A 112 23.29 -14.20 5.51
C VAL A 112 23.76 -12.91 6.17
N THR A 113 23.23 -12.57 7.35
CA THR A 113 23.67 -11.40 8.13
C THR A 113 24.94 -11.73 8.91
N VAL A 114 25.98 -10.90 8.74
CA VAL A 114 27.33 -11.14 9.31
C VAL A 114 27.76 -10.09 10.34
N GLU A 115 27.02 -8.99 10.47
CA GLU A 115 27.26 -7.99 11.52
C GLU A 115 26.24 -8.12 12.66
N THR A 116 26.67 -7.68 13.84
CA THR A 116 25.76 -7.46 14.97
C THR A 116 25.25 -6.02 14.95
N ARG A 117 24.01 -5.82 15.41
CA ARG A 117 23.45 -4.46 15.52
C ARG A 117 24.18 -3.63 16.57
N VAL A 118 24.48 -2.40 16.19
CA VAL A 118 25.09 -1.38 17.07
C VAL A 118 24.04 -0.45 17.70
N PHE A 119 22.78 -0.53 17.25
CA PHE A 119 21.63 0.07 17.92
C PHE A 119 20.34 -0.69 17.61
N ASN A 120 19.34 -0.58 18.50
CA ASN A 120 17.99 -1.02 18.21
C ASN A 120 17.27 0.08 17.41
N PRO A 121 16.84 -0.20 16.17
CA PRO A 121 16.22 0.85 15.37
C PRO A 121 14.83 1.27 15.85
N GLN A 122 14.15 0.45 16.67
CA GLN A 122 12.92 0.86 17.35
C GLN A 122 13.15 2.10 18.22
N ASP A 123 14.29 2.17 18.91
CA ASP A 123 14.64 3.30 19.78
C ASP A 123 14.97 4.55 18.95
N ALA A 124 15.52 4.35 17.75
CA ALA A 124 15.97 5.44 16.87
C ALA A 124 14.86 6.00 15.96
N TYR A 125 13.87 5.18 15.60
CA TYR A 125 12.82 5.53 14.63
C TYR A 125 11.40 5.39 15.19
N GLY A 126 11.25 4.97 16.45
CA GLY A 126 9.96 4.84 17.14
C GLY A 126 9.10 3.67 16.64
N LYS A 127 7.78 3.75 16.88
CA LYS A 127 6.75 2.79 16.43
C LYS A 127 6.82 2.43 14.93
N ASN A 128 7.54 3.21 14.14
CA ASN A 128 7.60 3.08 12.69
C ASN A 128 8.71 2.14 12.20
N PHE A 129 9.60 1.69 13.09
CA PHE A 129 10.53 0.63 12.76
C PHE A 129 9.87 -0.75 12.92
N SER A 130 10.10 -1.61 11.95
CA SER A 130 9.79 -3.03 11.99
C SER A 130 10.77 -3.69 11.02
N GLU A 131 11.27 -4.88 11.30
CA GLU A 131 12.01 -5.65 10.29
C GLU A 131 11.07 -6.29 9.26
N ASN A 132 9.78 -6.23 9.57
CA ASN A 132 8.74 -6.90 8.85
C ASN A 132 7.78 -5.90 8.22
N ILE A 133 7.14 -6.31 7.12
CA ILE A 133 5.95 -5.64 6.59
C ILE A 133 4.73 -6.28 7.24
N THR A 134 3.91 -5.46 7.89
CA THR A 134 2.59 -5.85 8.38
C THR A 134 1.57 -5.66 7.25
N LEU A 135 0.98 -6.76 6.79
CA LEU A 135 0.08 -6.80 5.64
C LEU A 135 -1.31 -7.27 6.06
N GLY A 136 -2.29 -6.40 5.90
CA GLY A 136 -3.70 -6.71 6.06
C GLY A 136 -4.26 -7.51 4.88
N ILE A 137 -4.95 -8.61 5.16
CA ILE A 137 -5.68 -9.38 4.16
C ILE A 137 -7.17 -9.47 4.54
N PRO A 138 -8.10 -9.46 3.57
CA PRO A 138 -9.51 -9.44 3.85
C PRO A 138 -9.99 -10.83 4.26
N SER A 139 -10.69 -10.88 5.38
CA SER A 139 -11.50 -12.02 5.83
C SER A 139 -12.87 -12.03 5.13
N GLY A 140 -13.53 -13.20 5.14
CA GLY A 140 -14.89 -13.34 4.60
C GLY A 140 -14.92 -13.57 3.08
N SER A 141 -15.71 -12.80 2.34
CA SER A 141 -16.04 -13.10 0.94
C SER A 141 -14.82 -13.10 0.00
N LEU A 142 -13.83 -12.25 0.25
CA LEU A 142 -12.60 -12.15 -0.55
C LEU A 142 -11.47 -13.08 -0.08
N GLU A 143 -11.64 -13.74 1.07
CA GLU A 143 -10.57 -14.49 1.73
C GLU A 143 -9.98 -15.57 0.83
N LYS A 144 -10.83 -16.51 0.37
CA LYS A 144 -10.39 -17.63 -0.46
C LYS A 144 -9.65 -17.17 -1.72
N MET A 145 -10.12 -16.11 -2.36
CA MET A 145 -9.48 -15.57 -3.56
C MET A 145 -8.15 -14.88 -3.23
N THR A 146 -8.08 -14.13 -2.12
CA THR A 146 -6.84 -13.48 -1.68
C THR A 146 -5.75 -14.50 -1.34
N PHE A 147 -6.11 -15.57 -0.62
CA PHE A 147 -5.18 -16.66 -0.33
C PHE A 147 -4.72 -17.37 -1.60
N ASN A 148 -5.63 -17.61 -2.55
CA ASN A 148 -5.26 -18.18 -3.85
C ASN A 148 -4.27 -17.27 -4.61
N LEU A 149 -4.55 -15.96 -4.64
CA LEU A 149 -3.68 -14.98 -5.27
C LEU A 149 -2.28 -14.97 -4.65
N LEU A 150 -2.19 -14.98 -3.32
CA LEU A 150 -0.91 -15.02 -2.61
C LEU A 150 -0.13 -16.32 -2.91
N ARG A 151 -0.80 -17.47 -2.95
CA ARG A 151 -0.17 -18.74 -3.34
C ARG A 151 0.32 -18.72 -4.80
N LEU A 152 -0.46 -18.16 -5.72
CA LEU A 152 -0.06 -17.96 -7.11
C LEU A 152 1.11 -16.98 -7.26
N ALA A 153 1.24 -16.04 -6.32
CA ALA A 153 2.39 -15.16 -6.19
C ALA A 153 3.62 -15.86 -5.57
N GLY A 154 3.53 -17.15 -5.26
CA GLY A 154 4.61 -17.95 -4.70
C GLY A 154 4.85 -17.73 -3.20
N TYR A 155 3.82 -17.32 -2.45
CA TYR A 155 3.88 -17.28 -0.98
C TYR A 155 3.33 -18.59 -0.40
N GLU A 156 4.13 -19.25 0.43
CA GLU A 156 3.74 -20.45 1.16
C GLU A 156 3.00 -20.06 2.43
N ILE A 157 1.67 -20.06 2.37
CA ILE A 157 0.83 -19.58 3.47
C ILE A 157 0.26 -20.74 4.27
N GLU A 158 0.60 -20.76 5.55
CA GLU A 158 0.07 -21.68 6.55
C GLU A 158 -0.88 -20.98 7.53
N ARG A 159 -1.91 -21.73 7.93
CA ARG A 159 -2.90 -21.30 8.92
C ARG A 159 -3.32 -22.54 9.71
N GLU A 160 -2.85 -22.67 10.94
CA GLU A 160 -3.09 -23.86 11.77
C GLU A 160 -4.58 -24.11 12.04
N SER A 161 -5.40 -23.05 12.09
CA SER A 161 -6.85 -23.19 12.16
C SER A 161 -7.60 -21.97 11.62
N ASP A 162 -8.85 -22.18 11.21
CA ASP A 162 -9.77 -21.12 10.77
C ASP A 162 -10.10 -20.09 11.87
N ARG A 163 -9.68 -20.33 13.11
CA ARG A 163 -9.87 -19.40 14.24
C ARG A 163 -8.71 -18.43 14.41
N LEU A 164 -7.57 -18.69 13.77
CA LEU A 164 -6.41 -17.81 13.81
C LEU A 164 -6.52 -16.75 12.71
N TYR A 165 -6.25 -15.49 13.08
CA TYR A 165 -6.29 -14.33 12.19
C TYR A 165 -4.91 -13.88 11.74
N GLN A 166 -3.85 -14.64 12.06
CA GLN A 166 -2.47 -14.32 11.73
C GLN A 166 -1.82 -15.51 11.02
N PRO A 167 -2.12 -15.72 9.72
CA PRO A 167 -1.46 -16.75 8.94
C PRO A 167 0.04 -16.41 8.76
N VAL A 168 0.85 -17.43 8.57
CA VAL A 168 2.31 -17.31 8.43
C VAL A 168 2.70 -17.49 6.96
N VAL A 169 3.72 -16.75 6.53
CA VAL A 169 4.36 -16.91 5.22
C VAL A 169 5.70 -17.60 5.43
N GLU A 170 5.74 -18.91 5.26
CA GLU A 170 6.91 -19.75 5.61
C GLU A 170 8.17 -19.33 4.85
N ASN A 171 8.02 -19.11 3.54
CA ASN A 171 9.15 -18.79 2.67
C ASN A 171 9.55 -17.30 2.66
N GLU A 172 8.80 -16.42 3.33
CA GLU A 172 9.13 -14.99 3.49
C GLU A 172 8.74 -14.50 4.91
N PRO A 173 9.50 -14.88 5.97
CA PRO A 173 9.13 -14.58 7.37
C PRO A 173 9.07 -13.08 7.72
N THR A 174 9.62 -12.23 6.84
CA THR A 174 9.57 -10.77 6.94
C THR A 174 8.21 -10.17 6.60
N ILE A 175 7.25 -10.99 6.14
CA ILE A 175 5.87 -10.56 5.90
C ILE A 175 5.01 -11.10 7.05
N LYS A 176 4.39 -10.20 7.84
CA LYS A 176 3.43 -10.56 8.88
C LYS A 176 2.02 -10.28 8.38
N LEU A 177 1.20 -11.32 8.29
CA LEU A 177 -0.19 -11.18 7.83
C LEU A 177 -1.13 -10.94 9.01
N LEU A 178 -2.10 -10.05 8.81
CA LEU A 178 -3.26 -9.89 9.69
C LEU A 178 -4.54 -9.97 8.88
N MET A 179 -5.42 -10.89 9.25
CA MET A 179 -6.76 -10.99 8.69
C MET A 179 -7.70 -10.04 9.42
N ALA A 180 -8.39 -9.17 8.68
CA ALA A 180 -9.43 -8.29 9.22
C ALA A 180 -10.61 -8.19 8.25
N ARG A 181 -11.74 -7.60 8.65
CA ARG A 181 -12.83 -7.38 7.69
C ARG A 181 -12.40 -6.32 6.68
N ALA A 182 -12.83 -6.46 5.43
CA ALA A 182 -12.42 -5.57 4.35
C ALA A 182 -12.64 -4.08 4.70
N ASN A 183 -13.73 -3.77 5.40
CA ASN A 183 -14.11 -2.41 5.85
C ASN A 183 -13.20 -1.81 6.94
N GLU A 184 -12.43 -2.62 7.65
CA GLU A 184 -11.49 -2.16 8.67
C GLU A 184 -10.12 -1.85 8.08
N LEU A 185 -9.76 -2.51 6.98
CA LEU A 185 -8.41 -2.46 6.41
C LEU A 185 -7.94 -1.05 6.00
N PRO A 186 -8.74 -0.20 5.31
CA PRO A 186 -8.29 1.16 5.00
C PRO A 186 -7.99 1.99 6.26
N THR A 187 -8.76 1.80 7.33
CA THR A 187 -8.58 2.53 8.59
C THR A 187 -7.30 2.09 9.28
N LEU A 188 -7.06 0.78 9.40
CA LEU A 188 -5.84 0.22 10.00
C LEU A 188 -4.58 0.68 9.24
N VAL A 189 -4.65 0.74 7.91
CA VAL A 189 -3.55 1.28 7.09
C VAL A 189 -3.38 2.78 7.32
N ALA A 190 -4.46 3.56 7.29
CA ALA A 190 -4.38 5.01 7.48
C ALA A 190 -3.85 5.42 8.86
N GLN A 191 -4.11 4.61 9.90
CA GLN A 191 -3.64 4.82 11.27
C GLN A 191 -2.20 4.34 11.50
N GLY A 192 -1.61 3.62 10.54
CA GLY A 192 -0.25 3.07 10.67
C GLY A 192 -0.17 1.76 11.47
N ASP A 193 -1.31 1.17 11.84
CA ASP A 193 -1.36 -0.16 12.48
C ASP A 193 -0.99 -1.28 11.50
N LEU A 194 -1.17 -1.03 10.20
CA LEU A 194 -0.70 -1.88 9.10
C LEU A 194 0.11 -1.06 8.10
N ASP A 195 1.21 -1.62 7.61
CA ASP A 195 2.02 -1.00 6.55
C ASP A 195 1.27 -0.97 5.21
N ALA A 196 0.53 -2.04 4.93
CA ALA A 196 -0.24 -2.21 3.70
C ALA A 196 -1.44 -3.13 3.90
N ALA A 197 -2.39 -3.11 2.96
CA ALA A 197 -3.52 -4.03 2.95
C ALA A 197 -4.03 -4.36 1.54
N ILE A 198 -4.73 -5.48 1.42
CA ILE A 198 -5.49 -5.86 0.22
C ILE A 198 -6.98 -5.62 0.51
N THR A 199 -7.63 -4.71 -0.20
CA THR A 199 -9.06 -4.41 -0.01
C THR A 199 -9.71 -3.83 -1.27
N GLY A 200 -11.04 -3.81 -1.32
CA GLY A 200 -11.79 -3.24 -2.44
C GLY A 200 -11.66 -1.72 -2.51
N ILE A 201 -11.59 -1.15 -3.73
CA ILE A 201 -11.50 0.31 -3.85
C ILE A 201 -12.77 1.00 -3.36
N ASP A 202 -13.94 0.38 -3.57
CA ASP A 202 -15.22 0.75 -2.98
C ASP A 202 -15.11 1.03 -1.48
N VAL A 203 -14.42 0.15 -0.75
CA VAL A 203 -14.23 0.28 0.69
C VAL A 203 -13.31 1.45 1.04
N VAL A 204 -12.25 1.67 0.27
CA VAL A 204 -11.38 2.84 0.46
C VAL A 204 -12.16 4.14 0.32
N MET A 205 -13.00 4.26 -0.72
CA MET A 205 -13.80 5.47 -0.91
C MET A 205 -14.93 5.60 0.11
N GLU A 206 -15.54 4.50 0.52
CA GLU A 206 -16.60 4.50 1.54
C GLU A 206 -16.07 4.99 2.89
N THR A 207 -14.88 4.53 3.30
CA THR A 207 -14.28 4.96 4.56
C THR A 207 -13.72 6.39 4.52
N GLY A 208 -13.44 6.93 3.33
CA GLY A 208 -12.84 8.26 3.17
C GLY A 208 -11.40 8.38 3.70
N ASN A 209 -10.76 7.26 4.05
CA ASN A 209 -9.40 7.24 4.57
C ASN A 209 -8.38 7.67 3.51
N THR A 210 -7.38 8.44 3.93
CA THR A 210 -6.27 8.84 3.05
C THR A 210 -5.21 7.75 3.00
N VAL A 211 -5.33 6.88 2.00
CA VAL A 211 -4.36 5.82 1.69
C VAL A 211 -3.84 5.97 0.27
N ARG A 212 -2.64 5.44 0.02
CA ARG A 212 -2.04 5.34 -1.31
C ARG A 212 -2.37 3.99 -1.93
N ILE A 213 -2.73 4.00 -3.20
CA ILE A 213 -2.84 2.79 -4.02
C ILE A 213 -1.45 2.44 -4.54
N VAL A 214 -1.00 1.23 -4.22
CA VAL A 214 0.25 0.67 -4.73
C VAL A 214 0.00 -0.03 -6.07
N SER A 215 -1.05 -0.85 -6.15
CA SER A 215 -1.47 -1.53 -7.37
C SER A 215 -2.96 -1.83 -7.41
N ASP A 216 -3.50 -1.95 -8.63
CA ASP A 216 -4.83 -2.51 -8.90
C ASP A 216 -4.66 -4.00 -9.21
N LEU A 217 -5.22 -4.86 -8.36
CA LEU A 217 -5.12 -6.31 -8.52
C LEU A 217 -6.24 -6.87 -9.40
N GLY A 218 -7.22 -6.04 -9.79
CA GLY A 218 -8.17 -6.33 -10.87
C GLY A 218 -9.11 -7.52 -10.62
N TYR A 219 -9.20 -8.03 -9.39
CA TYR A 219 -9.97 -9.25 -9.08
C TYR A 219 -11.15 -8.96 -8.15
N ASN A 220 -12.04 -9.95 -8.08
CA ASN A 220 -13.16 -10.08 -7.16
C ASN A 220 -13.24 -11.52 -6.61
N LYS A 221 -14.22 -11.84 -5.76
CA LYS A 221 -14.27 -13.17 -5.12
C LYS A 221 -14.40 -14.36 -6.08
N LEU A 222 -14.83 -14.15 -7.32
CA LEU A 222 -15.03 -15.18 -8.34
C LEU A 222 -13.88 -15.27 -9.37
N GLY A 223 -13.00 -14.27 -9.45
CA GLY A 223 -11.85 -14.28 -10.35
C GLY A 223 -11.47 -12.88 -10.82
N LEU A 224 -10.86 -12.81 -11.99
CA LEU A 224 -10.47 -11.54 -12.61
C LEU A 224 -11.70 -10.79 -13.14
N GLY A 225 -11.76 -9.48 -12.89
CA GLY A 225 -12.79 -8.57 -13.38
C GLY A 225 -13.42 -7.70 -12.28
N PRO A 226 -14.11 -6.61 -12.65
CA PRO A 226 -14.81 -5.76 -11.70
C PRO A 226 -16.10 -6.41 -11.20
N VAL A 227 -16.63 -5.83 -10.11
CA VAL A 227 -18.01 -6.03 -9.65
C VAL A 227 -18.68 -4.68 -9.51
N VAL A 228 -20.01 -4.65 -9.49
CA VAL A 228 -20.76 -3.39 -9.50
C VAL A 228 -21.43 -3.19 -8.15
N LEU A 229 -21.16 -2.07 -7.48
CA LEU A 229 -22.00 -1.60 -6.38
C LEU A 229 -23.29 -1.06 -6.99
N ALA A 230 -24.44 -1.66 -6.68
CA ALA A 230 -25.70 -1.35 -7.36
C ALA A 230 -26.90 -1.28 -6.41
N PHE A 231 -27.92 -0.54 -6.85
CA PHE A 231 -29.23 -0.59 -6.23
C PHE A 231 -29.92 -1.93 -6.57
N ALA A 232 -30.67 -2.47 -5.61
CA ALA A 232 -31.54 -3.61 -5.83
C ALA A 232 -32.87 -3.45 -5.08
N ALA A 233 -33.96 -3.90 -5.68
CA ALA A 233 -35.30 -3.75 -5.14
C ALA A 233 -36.11 -5.05 -5.34
N PRO A 234 -37.22 -5.25 -4.60
CA PRO A 234 -38.11 -6.38 -4.82
C PRO A 234 -38.58 -6.47 -6.27
N VAL A 235 -38.68 -7.70 -6.79
CA VAL A 235 -39.05 -7.96 -8.19
C VAL A 235 -40.40 -7.34 -8.57
N GLU A 236 -41.33 -7.28 -7.62
CA GLU A 236 -42.67 -6.74 -7.75
C GLU A 236 -42.73 -5.20 -7.78
N LYS A 237 -41.72 -4.50 -7.24
CA LYS A 237 -41.67 -3.04 -7.30
C LYS A 237 -41.40 -2.59 -8.74
N LYS A 238 -42.24 -1.67 -9.23
CA LYS A 238 -42.07 -1.04 -10.55
C LYS A 238 -41.19 0.18 -10.40
N ILE A 239 -39.87 -0.02 -10.56
CA ILE A 239 -38.86 1.04 -10.58
C ILE A 239 -38.27 1.05 -11.99
N GLN A 240 -38.45 2.15 -12.71
CA GLN A 240 -38.03 2.36 -14.10
C GLN A 240 -37.09 3.56 -14.26
N HIS A 241 -37.14 4.51 -13.33
CA HIS A 241 -36.31 5.70 -13.32
C HIS A 241 -35.68 5.92 -11.94
N LEU A 242 -34.57 6.67 -11.90
CA LEU A 242 -33.92 7.05 -10.65
C LEU A 242 -34.83 7.87 -9.73
N ALA A 243 -35.74 8.67 -10.29
CA ALA A 243 -36.73 9.43 -9.54
C ALA A 243 -37.69 8.54 -8.74
N ASP A 244 -37.88 7.28 -9.13
CA ASP A 244 -38.74 6.34 -8.40
C ASP A 244 -38.11 5.90 -7.05
N LEU A 245 -36.88 6.32 -6.76
CA LEU A 245 -36.21 6.12 -5.47
C LEU A 245 -36.55 7.24 -4.46
N GLU A 246 -37.28 8.29 -4.86
CA GLU A 246 -37.68 9.37 -3.96
C GLU A 246 -38.43 8.83 -2.73
N ASN A 247 -38.08 9.36 -1.56
CA ASN A 247 -38.62 8.96 -0.26
C ASN A 247 -38.42 7.47 0.11
N ALA A 248 -37.54 6.73 -0.58
CA ALA A 248 -37.24 5.35 -0.21
C ALA A 248 -36.41 5.26 1.08
N ARG A 249 -36.58 4.17 1.84
CA ARG A 249 -35.61 3.74 2.87
C ARG A 249 -34.59 2.79 2.24
N ILE A 250 -33.30 3.11 2.32
CA ILE A 250 -32.24 2.36 1.64
C ILE A 250 -31.29 1.72 2.65
N ALA A 251 -31.18 0.39 2.66
CA ALA A 251 -30.20 -0.31 3.49
C ALA A 251 -28.90 -0.60 2.72
N THR A 252 -27.75 -0.32 3.32
CA THR A 252 -26.45 -0.54 2.65
C THR A 252 -25.26 -0.60 3.62
N ALA A 253 -24.23 -1.35 3.25
CA ALA A 253 -22.91 -1.28 3.88
C ALA A 253 -22.09 -0.04 3.40
N TYR A 254 -22.61 0.70 2.42
CA TYR A 254 -21.94 1.81 1.74
C TYR A 254 -22.72 3.13 1.83
N PRO A 255 -23.04 3.63 3.05
CA PRO A 255 -23.86 4.82 3.22
C PRO A 255 -23.28 6.08 2.56
N HIS A 256 -21.97 6.30 2.61
CA HIS A 256 -21.35 7.51 2.06
C HIS A 256 -21.36 7.51 0.53
N LEU A 257 -21.00 6.39 -0.11
CA LEU A 257 -21.06 6.27 -1.57
C LEU A 257 -22.50 6.37 -2.07
N THR A 258 -23.44 5.74 -1.36
CA THR A 258 -24.88 5.82 -1.68
C THR A 258 -25.38 7.26 -1.59
N GLN A 259 -25.08 7.94 -0.48
CA GLN A 259 -25.47 9.33 -0.27
C GLN A 259 -24.88 10.25 -1.35
N LYS A 260 -23.58 10.09 -1.64
CA LYS A 260 -22.89 10.86 -2.68
C LYS A 260 -23.56 10.70 -4.04
N PHE A 261 -23.89 9.46 -4.42
CA PHE A 261 -24.57 9.17 -5.68
C PHE A 261 -25.95 9.83 -5.75
N LEU A 262 -26.76 9.72 -4.68
CA LEU A 262 -28.10 10.30 -4.63
C LEU A 262 -28.05 11.83 -4.74
N HIS A 263 -27.13 12.49 -4.04
CA HIS A 263 -26.93 13.94 -4.13
C HIS A 263 -26.53 14.38 -5.55
N GLN A 264 -25.62 13.67 -6.20
CA GLN A 264 -25.18 13.98 -7.57
C GLN A 264 -26.32 13.89 -8.60
N ASN A 265 -27.32 13.06 -8.33
CA ASN A 265 -28.48 12.88 -9.19
C ASN A 265 -29.74 13.62 -8.69
N ALA A 266 -29.60 14.48 -7.68
CA ALA A 266 -30.69 15.26 -7.07
C ALA A 266 -31.88 14.41 -6.55
N ILE A 267 -31.60 13.22 -6.00
CA ILE A 267 -32.62 12.30 -5.46
C ILE A 267 -32.68 12.45 -3.95
N SER A 268 -33.87 12.71 -3.40
CA SER A 268 -34.11 12.79 -1.96
C SER A 268 -34.77 11.52 -1.46
N VAL A 269 -34.10 10.80 -0.54
CA VAL A 269 -34.58 9.55 0.05
C VAL A 269 -35.02 9.79 1.50
N GLU A 270 -35.91 8.95 2.05
CA GLU A 270 -36.38 9.11 3.43
C GLU A 270 -35.22 8.87 4.42
N LYS A 271 -34.48 7.78 4.21
CA LYS A 271 -33.37 7.41 5.10
C LYS A 271 -32.38 6.44 4.44
N ILE A 272 -31.10 6.64 4.69
CA ILE A 272 -30.05 5.63 4.47
C ILE A 272 -29.77 4.90 5.78
N ILE A 273 -29.84 3.58 5.77
CA ILE A 273 -29.75 2.69 6.93
C ILE A 273 -28.46 1.87 6.81
N PRO A 274 -27.43 2.15 7.64
CA PRO A 274 -26.23 1.34 7.66
C PRO A 274 -26.52 -0.15 7.94
N SER A 275 -25.92 -1.02 7.15
CA SER A 275 -26.16 -2.47 7.17
C SER A 275 -24.85 -3.25 7.11
N MET A 276 -24.41 -3.81 8.24
CA MET A 276 -23.18 -4.61 8.33
C MET A 276 -23.44 -6.12 8.16
N GLY A 277 -24.05 -6.50 7.02
CA GLY A 277 -24.33 -7.89 6.65
C GLY A 277 -25.81 -8.23 6.49
N ALA A 278 -26.08 -9.30 5.72
CA ALA A 278 -27.42 -9.78 5.37
C ALA A 278 -28.36 -8.66 4.90
N THR A 279 -27.84 -7.74 4.07
CA THR A 279 -28.54 -6.53 3.65
C THR A 279 -29.78 -6.89 2.85
N GLU A 280 -29.72 -7.94 2.03
CA GLU A 280 -30.84 -8.43 1.22
C GLU A 280 -32.04 -8.85 2.08
N GLY A 281 -31.81 -9.42 3.26
CA GLY A 281 -32.86 -9.86 4.17
C GLY A 281 -33.58 -8.73 4.91
N LYS A 282 -33.14 -7.47 4.73
CA LYS A 282 -33.75 -6.30 5.38
C LYS A 282 -34.93 -5.74 4.59
N VAL A 283 -35.11 -6.18 3.35
CA VAL A 283 -36.23 -5.77 2.49
C VAL A 283 -37.36 -6.81 2.58
N PRO A 284 -38.64 -6.41 2.65
CA PRO A 284 -39.15 -5.03 2.67
C PRO A 284 -39.32 -4.43 4.09
N LEU A 285 -38.97 -5.16 5.15
CA LEU A 285 -39.32 -4.80 6.53
C LEU A 285 -38.64 -3.51 7.00
N ILE A 286 -37.31 -3.47 6.93
CA ILE A 286 -36.47 -2.38 7.44
C ILE A 286 -36.15 -1.36 6.34
N ALA A 287 -36.07 -1.81 5.09
CA ALA A 287 -35.76 -0.98 3.94
C ALA A 287 -36.63 -1.32 2.74
N ASP A 288 -36.76 -0.35 1.83
CA ASP A 288 -37.52 -0.43 0.59
C ASP A 288 -36.69 -0.95 -0.58
N ILE A 289 -35.40 -0.61 -0.55
CA ILE A 289 -34.35 -0.88 -1.55
C ILE A 289 -33.06 -1.14 -0.78
N ILE A 290 -32.11 -1.84 -1.40
CA ILE A 290 -30.74 -1.96 -0.91
C ILE A 290 -29.73 -1.38 -1.89
N VAL A 291 -28.55 -1.08 -1.38
CA VAL A 291 -27.35 -0.93 -2.19
C VAL A 291 -26.32 -1.95 -1.71
N ASP A 292 -25.87 -2.82 -2.60
CA ASP A 292 -24.88 -3.86 -2.30
C ASP A 292 -24.04 -4.21 -3.54
N LEU A 293 -22.95 -4.96 -3.32
CA LEU A 293 -22.09 -5.45 -4.39
C LEU A 293 -22.79 -6.57 -5.16
N VAL A 294 -22.94 -6.37 -6.47
CA VAL A 294 -23.56 -7.31 -7.41
C VAL A 294 -22.49 -7.92 -8.30
N GLU A 295 -22.42 -9.25 -8.24
CA GLU A 295 -21.55 -10.06 -9.10
C GLU A 295 -22.38 -10.80 -10.16
N THR A 296 -23.03 -11.90 -9.74
CA THR A 296 -23.88 -12.74 -10.59
C THR A 296 -25.37 -12.50 -10.35
N GLY A 297 -25.73 -11.71 -9.34
CA GLY A 297 -27.11 -11.47 -8.92
C GLY A 297 -27.80 -12.67 -8.26
N ALA A 298 -27.10 -13.79 -8.03
CA ALA A 298 -27.70 -14.99 -7.45
C ALA A 298 -28.27 -14.75 -6.05
N THR A 299 -27.55 -14.04 -5.17
CA THR A 299 -28.02 -13.70 -3.82
C THR A 299 -29.23 -12.78 -3.85
N LEU A 300 -29.25 -11.79 -4.74
CA LEU A 300 -30.41 -10.92 -4.94
C LEU A 300 -31.63 -11.74 -5.34
N LYS A 301 -31.49 -12.58 -6.37
CA LYS A 301 -32.59 -13.43 -6.86
C LYS A 301 -33.12 -14.39 -5.79
N ALA A 302 -32.24 -14.97 -4.98
CA ALA A 302 -32.62 -15.85 -3.88
C ALA A 302 -33.46 -15.14 -2.80
N ASN A 303 -33.33 -13.82 -2.67
CA ASN A 303 -34.10 -12.97 -1.76
C ASN A 303 -35.23 -12.20 -2.46
N GLY A 304 -35.62 -12.59 -3.68
CA GLY A 304 -36.70 -11.93 -4.42
C GLY A 304 -36.38 -10.51 -4.89
N LEU A 305 -35.10 -10.16 -5.01
CA LEU A 305 -34.63 -8.85 -5.46
C LEU A 305 -34.15 -8.90 -6.92
N LYS A 306 -34.32 -7.80 -7.64
CA LYS A 306 -33.71 -7.53 -8.95
C LYS A 306 -32.73 -6.37 -8.84
N PRO A 307 -31.57 -6.45 -9.52
CA PRO A 307 -30.67 -5.32 -9.63
C PRO A 307 -31.31 -4.23 -10.49
N LEU A 308 -30.97 -2.97 -10.20
CA LEU A 308 -31.42 -1.78 -10.91
C LEU A 308 -30.23 -1.15 -11.66
N TRP A 309 -29.71 -0.02 -11.18
CA TRP A 309 -28.56 0.68 -11.75
C TRP A 309 -27.31 0.53 -10.88
N GLY A 310 -26.15 0.56 -11.53
CA GLY A 310 -24.87 0.58 -10.87
C GLY A 310 -24.49 1.99 -10.41
N ILE A 311 -24.07 2.11 -9.15
CA ILE A 311 -23.38 3.27 -8.62
C ILE A 311 -21.97 3.33 -9.21
N CYS A 312 -21.23 2.22 -9.06
CA CYS A 312 -19.87 2.15 -9.58
C CYS A 312 -19.27 0.75 -9.70
N GLU A 313 -18.24 0.61 -10.53
CA GLU A 313 -17.40 -0.59 -10.65
C GLU A 313 -16.25 -0.60 -9.65
N THR A 314 -16.01 -1.73 -8.98
CA THR A 314 -14.92 -1.91 -8.02
C THR A 314 -14.12 -3.18 -8.30
N THR A 315 -12.82 -3.09 -8.01
CA THR A 315 -11.85 -4.20 -7.98
C THR A 315 -11.05 -4.13 -6.69
N VAL A 316 -10.42 -5.26 -6.33
CA VAL A 316 -9.51 -5.31 -5.19
C VAL A 316 -8.16 -4.67 -5.54
N HIS A 317 -7.65 -3.87 -4.61
CA HIS A 317 -6.41 -3.12 -4.71
C HIS A 317 -5.44 -3.46 -3.58
N PHE A 318 -4.17 -3.22 -3.83
CA PHE A 318 -3.13 -3.20 -2.81
C PHE A 318 -2.85 -1.75 -2.39
N ILE A 319 -3.04 -1.45 -1.10
CA ILE A 319 -2.98 -0.10 -0.54
C ILE A 319 -1.92 0.01 0.56
N THR A 320 -1.47 1.23 0.85
CA THR A 320 -0.48 1.55 1.89
C THR A 320 -0.70 2.96 2.47
N SER A 321 -0.13 3.24 3.64
CA SER A 321 -0.16 4.58 4.22
C SER A 321 0.92 5.48 3.60
N ASN A 322 0.70 6.80 3.61
CA ASN A 322 1.71 7.76 3.14
C ASN A 322 3.00 7.68 3.98
N GLU A 323 2.87 7.39 5.27
CA GLU A 323 3.98 7.24 6.20
C GLU A 323 4.81 6.00 5.88
N ALA A 324 4.18 4.82 5.77
CA ALA A 324 4.85 3.57 5.41
C ALA A 324 5.56 3.69 4.05
N TRP A 325 4.89 4.33 3.06
CA TRP A 325 5.47 4.63 1.76
C TRP A 325 6.69 5.57 1.83
N GLY A 326 6.77 6.41 2.87
CA GLY A 326 7.89 7.27 3.15
C GLY A 326 9.19 6.51 3.44
N TYR A 327 9.12 5.31 4.02
CA TYR A 327 10.30 4.51 4.34
C TYR A 327 10.82 3.78 3.09
N THR A 328 12.07 4.03 2.71
CA THR A 328 12.64 3.50 1.45
C THR A 328 12.62 1.98 1.40
N TRP A 329 12.94 1.31 2.51
CA TRP A 329 12.93 -0.15 2.59
C TRP A 329 11.50 -0.69 2.54
N LYS A 330 10.55 -0.12 3.30
CA LYS A 330 9.14 -0.55 3.28
C LYS A 330 8.55 -0.44 1.88
N ARG A 331 8.76 0.71 1.24
CA ARG A 331 8.33 0.95 -0.13
C ARG A 331 8.90 -0.06 -1.11
N ARG A 332 10.19 -0.39 -1.04
CA ARG A 332 10.79 -1.42 -1.92
C ARG A 332 10.18 -2.80 -1.66
N SER A 333 9.95 -3.15 -0.41
CA SER A 333 9.28 -4.41 -0.05
C SER A 333 7.85 -4.46 -0.59
N MET A 334 7.08 -3.38 -0.43
CA MET A 334 5.71 -3.29 -0.96
C MET A 334 5.68 -3.30 -2.49
N GLU A 335 6.62 -2.64 -3.17
CA GLU A 335 6.76 -2.71 -4.63
C GLU A 335 7.06 -4.14 -5.10
N LYS A 336 7.95 -4.87 -4.41
CA LYS A 336 8.22 -6.30 -4.69
C LYS A 336 6.95 -7.14 -4.50
N ILE A 337 6.22 -6.93 -3.40
CA ILE A 337 4.97 -7.65 -3.11
C ILE A 337 3.93 -7.36 -4.20
N ALA A 338 3.71 -6.08 -4.52
CA ALA A 338 2.76 -5.62 -5.52
C ALA A 338 3.03 -6.27 -6.89
N ASN A 339 4.28 -6.26 -7.35
CA ASN A 339 4.65 -6.87 -8.63
C ASN A 339 4.34 -8.37 -8.67
N LYS A 340 4.66 -9.12 -7.60
CA LYS A 340 4.33 -10.55 -7.50
C LYS A 340 2.82 -10.78 -7.52
N LEU A 341 2.06 -9.94 -6.81
CA LEU A 341 0.59 -10.02 -6.77
C LEU A 341 -0.05 -9.67 -8.12
N GLU A 342 0.42 -8.64 -8.81
CA GLU A 342 -0.09 -8.28 -10.15
C GLU A 342 0.16 -9.39 -11.16
N GLU A 343 1.35 -9.99 -11.15
CA GLU A 343 1.68 -11.11 -12.04
C GLU A 343 0.79 -12.33 -11.74
N ALA A 344 0.57 -12.62 -10.46
CA ALA A 344 -0.33 -13.68 -10.02
C ALA A 344 -1.80 -13.39 -10.39
N ALA A 345 -2.24 -12.13 -10.30
CA ALA A 345 -3.60 -11.72 -10.62
C ALA A 345 -3.94 -11.99 -12.09
N ARG A 346 -2.98 -11.79 -13.00
CA ARG A 346 -3.14 -12.10 -14.43
C ARG A 346 -3.37 -13.60 -14.70
N LYS A 347 -3.00 -14.48 -13.76
CA LYS A 347 -3.19 -15.94 -13.84
C LYS A 347 -4.53 -16.38 -13.23
N LEU A 348 -5.28 -15.48 -12.60
CA LEU A 348 -6.60 -15.80 -12.07
C LEU A 348 -7.57 -16.15 -13.19
N PRO A 349 -8.50 -17.10 -12.96
CA PRO A 349 -9.52 -17.41 -13.93
C PRO A 349 -10.37 -16.16 -14.19
N ARG A 350 -10.67 -15.88 -15.47
CA ARG A 350 -11.76 -14.97 -15.81
C ARG A 350 -13.06 -15.64 -15.43
N ASN A 351 -13.95 -14.91 -14.75
CA ASN A 351 -15.21 -15.48 -14.29
C ASN A 351 -16.01 -16.05 -15.48
N PRO A 352 -16.33 -17.35 -15.51
CA PRO A 352 -17.05 -17.98 -16.63
C PRO A 352 -18.54 -17.61 -16.65
N LYS A 353 -19.08 -17.04 -15.56
CA LYS A 353 -20.48 -16.57 -15.51
C LYS A 353 -20.54 -15.15 -16.06
N LYS A 354 -21.49 -14.91 -16.99
CA LYS A 354 -21.80 -13.56 -17.48
C LYS A 354 -22.12 -12.68 -16.26
N LEU A 355 -21.24 -11.73 -15.95
CA LEU A 355 -21.51 -10.69 -14.96
C LEU A 355 -22.77 -9.95 -15.41
N LEU A 356 -23.59 -9.51 -14.46
CA LEU A 356 -24.74 -8.68 -14.78
C LEU A 356 -24.22 -7.36 -15.39
N GLU A 357 -24.45 -7.18 -16.69
CA GLU A 357 -24.23 -5.92 -17.38
C GLU A 357 -25.29 -4.93 -16.88
N LEU A 358 -24.94 -4.18 -15.83
CA LEU A 358 -25.75 -3.09 -15.33
C LEU A 358 -25.29 -1.80 -15.98
N ASN A 359 -26.24 -0.90 -16.24
CA ASN A 359 -25.91 0.46 -16.61
C ASN A 359 -25.22 1.11 -15.40
N VAL A 360 -23.91 1.28 -15.50
CA VAL A 360 -23.08 1.96 -14.50
C VAL A 360 -23.00 3.43 -14.88
N LEU A 361 -23.48 4.30 -14.00
CA LEU A 361 -23.56 5.74 -14.26
C LEU A 361 -22.24 6.46 -13.97
N SER A 362 -21.27 5.80 -13.31
CA SER A 362 -19.91 6.29 -13.10
C SER A 362 -18.94 5.15 -12.71
N SER A 363 -17.66 5.18 -13.09
CA SER A 363 -16.67 4.28 -12.48
C SER A 363 -16.21 4.81 -11.12
N CYS A 364 -15.89 3.90 -10.19
CA CYS A 364 -15.41 4.28 -8.87
C CYS A 364 -13.94 4.71 -9.00
N LYS A 365 -13.72 6.00 -9.31
CA LYS A 365 -12.38 6.57 -9.49
C LYS A 365 -11.85 7.07 -8.15
N SER A 366 -10.74 6.50 -7.72
CA SER A 366 -9.92 7.05 -6.64
C SER A 366 -9.04 8.21 -7.13
N VAL A 367 -8.67 9.05 -6.17
CA VAL A 367 -7.77 10.19 -6.34
C VAL A 367 -6.34 9.69 -6.61
N SER A 368 -5.74 10.24 -7.67
CA SER A 368 -4.33 10.14 -8.09
C SER A 368 -3.69 8.74 -8.09
N LYS A 369 -3.64 8.11 -9.28
CA LYS A 369 -2.46 7.32 -9.66
C LYS A 369 -1.25 8.26 -9.69
N ALA A 370 -0.12 7.82 -9.13
CA ALA A 370 1.15 8.54 -9.23
C ALA A 370 1.68 8.50 -10.66
#